data_AF-A0A1G6ELW2-F1
#
_entry.id   AF-A0A1G6ELW2-F1
#
_cell.length_a   1.000
_cell.length_b   1.000
_cell.length_c   1.000
_cell.angle_alpha   90.00
_cell.angle_beta   90.00
_cell.angle_gamma   90.00
#
_symmetry.space_group_name_H-M   'P 1'
#
loop_
_entity.id
_entity.type
_entity.pdbx_description
1 polymer ?
#
loop_
_entity_poly.entity_id
_entity_poly.type
_entity_poly.pdbx_seq_one_letter_code
_entity_poly.pdbx_strand_id
1 'polypeptide(L)'
;PFILHPLEVANILSSMTDDMEIIAAGVLHDIVEDTDGTLDEIRKRFGDRVAMIVDSETENDYPGEDRAATWKKRKEQSLEKLRGKTDIGVKMLWLADKLSNMRSLARGYGEYGEKLWDFLHQRDSASQLWYYKTVAEYVEMDLNKTGSYKEYVDRINYIWPGTFDSSKTKYREYRTISVEGCQCIGKGAKGSVYRYDDELIVKVYNEKNTYKDVEREIALTKTAFVMGLPTAISFGIVSVGKRYGAMFELIDAKTVSELIAKNPGQLDRYAGIMAGLARQIHSTPSEDNVLFPDASEQLKSWIHRAFTDGEQELEQRLIKMTEALPPSNTLVHGDLHTGNVFLLNGEPLFIDADRMSVGDPIVDISGMYLFYVAYAEVDPKLIEDFMGFSVQTAKQFFDSFIRQYLKTDDEAEINAAVRKSALFAYIRLIGQIKKKPVLSDKDKADIAMLTEKIKGAEAFR
;
A
#
# COMPACT_ATOMS: atom_id res chain seq x y z
N PRO A 1 0.67 -34.70 -24.38
CA PRO A 1 0.46 -33.77 -23.23
C PRO A 1 0.85 -32.32 -23.56
N PHE A 2 2.00 -32.09 -24.24
CA PHE A 2 2.55 -30.75 -24.53
C PHE A 2 1.69 -29.80 -25.38
N ILE A 3 0.76 -30.29 -26.20
CA ILE A 3 -0.06 -29.42 -27.07
C ILE A 3 -1.42 -29.02 -26.46
N LEU A 4 -1.91 -29.77 -25.47
CA LEU A 4 -3.28 -29.57 -24.97
C LEU A 4 -3.44 -28.26 -24.20
N HIS A 5 -2.45 -27.88 -23.39
CA HIS A 5 -2.49 -26.64 -22.63
C HIS A 5 -2.39 -25.40 -23.54
N PRO A 6 -1.42 -25.27 -24.46
CA PRO A 6 -1.41 -24.16 -25.42
C PRO A 6 -2.67 -24.04 -26.27
N LEU A 7 -3.31 -25.17 -26.63
CA LEU A 7 -4.59 -25.16 -27.33
C LEU A 7 -5.75 -24.69 -26.45
N GLU A 8 -5.78 -25.08 -25.17
CA GLU A 8 -6.77 -24.57 -24.21
C GLU A 8 -6.59 -23.06 -23.99
N VAL A 9 -5.36 -22.58 -23.85
CA VAL A 9 -5.04 -21.15 -23.73
C VAL A 9 -5.51 -20.39 -24.97
N ALA A 10 -5.18 -20.87 -26.17
CA ALA A 10 -5.65 -20.28 -27.41
C ALA A 10 -7.19 -20.26 -27.53
N ASN A 11 -7.87 -21.34 -27.09
CA ASN A 11 -9.32 -21.39 -27.07
C ASN A 11 -9.93 -20.40 -26.07
N ILE A 12 -9.35 -20.26 -24.87
CA ILE A 12 -9.77 -19.24 -23.90
C ILE A 12 -9.58 -17.83 -24.48
N LEU A 13 -8.44 -17.56 -25.11
CA LEU A 13 -8.16 -16.28 -25.77
C LEU A 13 -9.17 -15.97 -26.88
N SER A 14 -9.50 -16.95 -27.71
CA SER A 14 -10.50 -16.79 -28.78
C SER A 14 -11.91 -16.45 -28.27
N SER A 15 -12.20 -16.74 -27.00
CA SER A 15 -13.46 -16.31 -26.38
C SER A 15 -13.45 -14.85 -25.89
N MET A 16 -12.28 -14.22 -25.84
CA MET A 16 -12.08 -12.85 -25.36
C MET A 16 -11.73 -11.87 -26.48
N THR A 17 -11.16 -12.34 -27.59
CA THR A 17 -10.69 -11.49 -28.70
C THR A 17 -10.63 -12.24 -30.03
N ASP A 18 -10.79 -11.52 -31.14
CA ASP A 18 -10.55 -11.98 -32.52
C ASP A 18 -9.14 -11.61 -33.03
N ASP A 19 -8.30 -11.04 -32.17
CA ASP A 19 -6.92 -10.64 -32.51
C ASP A 19 -6.02 -11.86 -32.65
N MET A 20 -5.66 -12.17 -33.90
CA MET A 20 -4.86 -13.33 -34.26
C MET A 20 -3.44 -13.31 -33.67
N GLU A 21 -2.86 -12.13 -33.40
CA GLU A 21 -1.53 -12.05 -32.79
C GLU A 21 -1.58 -12.46 -31.31
N ILE A 22 -2.65 -12.11 -30.60
CA ILE A 22 -2.85 -12.53 -29.20
C ILE A 22 -3.08 -14.04 -29.14
N ILE A 23 -3.94 -14.57 -30.02
CA ILE A 23 -4.22 -16.01 -30.07
C ILE A 23 -2.96 -16.80 -30.45
N ALA A 24 -2.18 -16.31 -31.42
CA ALA A 24 -0.89 -16.90 -31.79
C ALA A 24 0.08 -16.89 -30.60
N ALA A 25 0.16 -15.80 -29.84
CA ALA A 25 0.98 -15.74 -28.64
C ALA A 25 0.58 -16.82 -27.62
N GLY A 26 -0.72 -17.08 -27.43
CA GLY A 26 -1.20 -18.17 -26.56
C GLY A 26 -0.78 -19.57 -27.00
N VAL A 27 -0.71 -19.84 -28.31
CA VAL A 27 -0.18 -21.11 -28.82
C VAL A 27 1.32 -21.25 -28.58
N LEU A 28 2.04 -20.13 -28.54
CA LEU A 28 3.50 -20.08 -28.49
C LEU A 28 4.08 -19.82 -27.08
N HIS A 29 3.24 -19.51 -26.08
CA HIS A 29 3.70 -18.92 -24.83
C HIS A 29 4.72 -19.77 -24.06
N ASP A 30 4.55 -21.09 -24.04
CA ASP A 30 5.47 -22.04 -23.38
C ASP A 30 6.69 -22.43 -24.23
N ILE A 31 6.77 -22.04 -25.50
CA ILE A 31 7.86 -22.52 -26.39
C ILE A 31 9.23 -22.15 -25.84
N VAL A 32 9.35 -20.95 -25.26
CA VAL A 32 10.63 -20.45 -24.72
C VAL A 32 11.01 -21.16 -23.42
N GLU A 33 10.04 -21.67 -22.66
CA GLU A 33 10.29 -22.35 -21.39
C GLU A 33 10.49 -23.85 -21.54
N ASP A 34 9.72 -24.49 -22.43
CA ASP A 34 9.63 -25.95 -22.54
C ASP A 34 10.41 -26.54 -23.73
N THR A 35 11.02 -25.70 -24.59
CA THR A 35 11.73 -26.14 -25.79
C THR A 35 13.00 -25.32 -26.05
N ASP A 36 13.80 -25.74 -27.05
CA ASP A 36 14.98 -24.99 -27.50
C ASP A 36 14.64 -23.73 -28.34
N GLY A 37 13.35 -23.40 -28.49
CA GLY A 37 12.88 -22.25 -29.25
C GLY A 37 13.18 -20.91 -28.57
N THR A 38 13.44 -19.87 -29.37
CA THR A 38 13.85 -18.55 -28.84
C THR A 38 12.86 -17.43 -29.17
N LEU A 39 12.83 -16.37 -28.34
CA LEU A 39 12.06 -15.15 -28.61
C LEU A 39 12.45 -14.50 -29.95
N ASP A 40 13.71 -14.61 -30.38
CA ASP A 40 14.17 -14.09 -31.68
C ASP A 40 13.57 -14.87 -32.85
N GLU A 41 13.39 -16.18 -32.72
CA GLU A 41 12.70 -16.99 -33.72
C GLU A 41 11.21 -16.66 -33.79
N ILE A 42 10.56 -16.49 -32.62
CA ILE A 42 9.16 -16.06 -32.55
C ILE A 42 9.02 -14.69 -33.23
N ARG A 43 9.91 -13.74 -32.93
CA ARG A 43 9.91 -12.40 -33.53
C ARG A 43 10.06 -12.46 -35.06
N LYS A 44 10.99 -13.27 -35.57
CA LYS A 44 11.23 -13.42 -37.02
C LYS A 44 10.03 -14.03 -37.75
N ARG A 45 9.29 -14.94 -37.11
CA ARG A 45 8.21 -15.72 -37.74
C ARG A 45 6.82 -15.13 -37.55
N PHE A 46 6.57 -14.48 -36.42
CA PHE A 46 5.25 -14.02 -35.99
C PHE A 46 5.20 -12.53 -35.65
N GLY A 47 6.34 -11.83 -35.69
CA GLY A 47 6.41 -10.38 -35.49
C GLY A 47 6.73 -9.95 -34.06
N ASP A 48 7.05 -8.66 -33.92
CA ASP A 48 7.49 -8.06 -32.66
C ASP A 48 6.42 -8.12 -31.56
N ARG A 49 5.15 -7.90 -31.92
CA ARG A 49 4.05 -7.88 -30.97
C ARG A 49 3.83 -9.26 -30.34
N VAL A 50 3.81 -10.32 -31.14
CA VAL A 50 3.68 -11.70 -30.63
C VAL A 50 4.85 -12.05 -29.70
N ALA A 51 6.09 -11.73 -30.10
CA ALA A 51 7.26 -11.97 -29.25
C ALA A 51 7.19 -11.19 -27.92
N MET A 52 6.72 -9.93 -27.96
CA MET A 52 6.54 -9.11 -26.75
C MET A 52 5.48 -9.71 -25.81
N ILE A 53 4.38 -10.24 -26.35
CA ILE A 53 3.33 -10.87 -25.54
C ILE A 53 3.87 -12.16 -24.89
N VAL A 54 4.58 -13.01 -25.64
CA VAL A 54 5.20 -14.24 -25.12
C VAL A 54 6.23 -13.93 -24.01
N ASP A 55 7.15 -13.00 -24.24
CA ASP A 55 8.18 -12.58 -23.26
C ASP A 55 7.59 -12.04 -21.94
N SER A 56 6.36 -11.55 -21.98
CA SER A 56 5.68 -11.03 -20.79
C SER A 56 5.33 -12.12 -19.77
N GLU A 57 5.25 -13.38 -20.20
CA GLU A 57 4.93 -14.52 -19.35
C GLU A 57 6.14 -15.45 -19.11
N THR A 58 7.19 -15.34 -19.92
CA THR A 58 8.43 -16.10 -19.74
C THR A 58 9.14 -15.76 -18.42
N GLU A 59 9.40 -16.77 -17.59
CA GLU A 59 10.11 -16.63 -16.31
C GLU A 59 11.63 -16.56 -16.47
N ASN A 60 12.29 -15.90 -15.52
CA ASN A 60 13.75 -15.95 -15.44
C ASN A 60 14.21 -17.33 -14.93
N ASP A 61 15.21 -17.89 -15.59
CA ASP A 61 15.90 -19.09 -15.11
C ASP A 61 17.01 -18.73 -14.11
N TYR A 62 17.23 -19.60 -13.13
CA TYR A 62 18.27 -19.47 -12.10
C TYR A 62 19.11 -20.76 -12.07
N PRO A 63 20.05 -20.92 -13.02
CA PRO A 63 20.81 -22.16 -13.15
C PRO A 63 21.60 -22.48 -11.88
N GLY A 64 21.42 -23.69 -11.35
CA GLY A 64 22.12 -24.17 -10.17
C GLY A 64 21.46 -23.86 -8.83
N GLU A 65 20.31 -23.16 -8.82
CA GLU A 65 19.48 -22.96 -7.63
C GLU A 65 18.28 -23.92 -7.60
N ASP A 66 17.81 -24.29 -6.40
CA ASP A 66 16.62 -25.13 -6.25
C ASP A 66 15.35 -24.42 -6.73
N ARG A 67 14.52 -25.11 -7.53
CA ARG A 67 13.35 -24.51 -8.20
C ARG A 67 12.24 -24.11 -7.21
N ALA A 68 12.14 -24.81 -6.07
CA ALA A 68 11.23 -24.45 -4.99
C ALA A 68 11.76 -23.24 -4.21
N ALA A 69 13.06 -23.18 -3.94
CA ALA A 69 13.70 -22.03 -3.28
C ALA A 69 13.55 -20.73 -4.08
N THR A 70 13.63 -20.80 -5.42
CA THR A 70 13.51 -19.62 -6.31
C THR A 70 12.07 -19.28 -6.68
N TRP A 71 11.09 -20.10 -6.31
CA TRP A 71 9.71 -19.96 -6.79
C TRP A 71 9.12 -18.58 -6.50
N LYS A 72 9.21 -18.11 -5.24
CA LYS A 72 8.64 -16.82 -4.83
C LYS A 72 9.27 -15.66 -5.60
N LYS A 73 10.61 -15.66 -5.71
CA LYS A 73 11.38 -14.64 -6.45
C LYS A 73 11.00 -14.61 -7.93
N ARG A 74 10.86 -15.77 -8.59
CA ARG A 74 10.43 -15.87 -10.00
C ARG A 74 9.02 -15.32 -10.19
N LYS A 75 8.08 -15.67 -9.29
CA LYS A 75 6.71 -15.17 -9.36
C LYS A 75 6.62 -13.66 -9.09
N GLU A 76 7.37 -13.14 -8.13
CA GLU A 76 7.44 -11.68 -7.86
C GLU A 76 7.92 -10.92 -9.10
N GLN A 77 8.98 -11.37 -9.76
CA GLN A 77 9.49 -10.76 -11.01
C GLN A 77 8.48 -10.83 -12.16
N SER A 78 7.80 -11.97 -12.31
CA SER A 78 6.79 -12.14 -13.36
C SER A 78 5.56 -11.25 -13.10
N LEU A 79 5.16 -11.11 -11.84
CA LEU A 79 4.12 -10.18 -11.43
C LEU A 79 4.54 -8.72 -11.66
N GLU A 80 5.81 -8.35 -11.47
CA GLU A 80 6.32 -7.02 -11.83
C GLU A 80 6.22 -6.77 -13.35
N LYS A 81 6.56 -7.77 -14.18
CA LYS A 81 6.35 -7.71 -15.63
C LYS A 81 4.89 -7.43 -15.96
N LEU A 82 3.93 -8.11 -15.32
CA LEU A 82 2.49 -7.91 -15.56
C LEU A 82 2.00 -6.54 -15.06
N ARG A 83 2.40 -6.12 -13.85
CA ARG A 83 1.94 -4.87 -13.21
C ARG A 83 2.22 -3.64 -14.10
N GLY A 84 3.33 -3.65 -14.83
CA GLY A 84 3.78 -2.52 -15.66
C GLY A 84 3.24 -2.49 -17.10
N LYS A 85 2.42 -3.47 -17.53
CA LYS A 85 2.01 -3.59 -18.94
C LYS A 85 0.61 -3.03 -19.19
N THR A 86 0.51 -2.18 -20.21
CA THR A 86 -0.74 -1.52 -20.63
C THR A 86 -1.41 -2.20 -21.82
N ASP A 87 -0.71 -3.12 -22.48
CA ASP A 87 -1.23 -3.91 -23.61
C ASP A 87 -2.23 -4.96 -23.12
N ILE A 88 -3.42 -4.96 -23.73
CA ILE A 88 -4.50 -5.86 -23.34
C ILE A 88 -4.20 -7.32 -23.66
N GLY A 89 -3.41 -7.59 -24.71
CA GLY A 89 -3.01 -8.93 -25.13
C GLY A 89 -2.13 -9.62 -24.11
N VAL A 90 -1.24 -8.89 -23.45
CA VAL A 90 -0.48 -9.40 -22.30
C VAL A 90 -1.42 -9.85 -21.18
N LYS A 91 -2.38 -9.01 -20.80
CA LYS A 91 -3.33 -9.34 -19.72
C LYS A 91 -4.24 -10.51 -20.08
N MET A 92 -4.69 -10.57 -21.34
CA MET A 92 -5.51 -11.66 -21.85
C MET A 92 -4.74 -12.98 -21.86
N LEU A 93 -3.48 -12.98 -22.30
CA LEU A 93 -2.63 -14.18 -22.27
C LEU A 93 -2.45 -14.70 -20.84
N TRP A 94 -2.04 -13.81 -19.92
CA TRP A 94 -1.89 -14.16 -18.51
C TRP A 94 -3.17 -14.74 -17.90
N LEU A 95 -4.33 -14.11 -18.16
CA LEU A 95 -5.61 -14.64 -17.67
C LEU A 95 -5.91 -16.03 -18.27
N ALA A 96 -5.66 -16.22 -19.56
CA ALA A 96 -5.94 -17.47 -20.25
C ALA A 96 -5.07 -18.63 -19.76
N ASP A 97 -3.76 -18.40 -19.63
CA ASP A 97 -2.83 -19.37 -19.03
C ASP A 97 -3.25 -19.71 -17.60
N LYS A 98 -3.40 -18.69 -16.73
CA LYS A 98 -3.75 -18.96 -15.32
C LYS A 98 -5.12 -19.61 -15.18
N LEU A 99 -6.08 -19.33 -16.06
CA LEU A 99 -7.36 -20.03 -16.07
C LEU A 99 -7.21 -21.50 -16.46
N SER A 100 -6.43 -21.84 -17.49
CA SER A 100 -6.15 -23.25 -17.84
C SER A 100 -5.48 -23.98 -16.67
N ASN A 101 -4.49 -23.33 -16.04
CA ASN A 101 -3.84 -23.85 -14.83
C ASN A 101 -4.81 -24.04 -13.66
N MET A 102 -5.68 -23.07 -13.40
CA MET A 102 -6.70 -23.16 -12.35
C MET A 102 -7.77 -24.21 -12.62
N ARG A 103 -8.12 -24.49 -13.88
CA ARG A 103 -9.00 -25.61 -14.22
C ARG A 103 -8.36 -26.94 -13.87
N SER A 104 -7.07 -27.10 -14.17
CA SER A 104 -6.30 -28.29 -13.79
C SER A 104 -6.18 -28.42 -12.27
N LEU A 105 -5.88 -27.32 -11.58
CA LEU A 105 -5.77 -27.28 -10.11
C LEU A 105 -7.10 -27.60 -9.43
N ALA A 106 -8.22 -27.04 -9.91
CA ALA A 106 -9.55 -27.29 -9.36
C ALA A 106 -10.00 -28.75 -9.55
N ARG A 107 -9.67 -29.37 -10.68
CA ARG A 107 -9.89 -30.83 -10.88
C ARG A 107 -9.08 -31.64 -9.86
N GLY A 108 -7.80 -31.35 -9.72
CA GLY A 108 -6.93 -32.02 -8.74
C GLY A 108 -7.42 -31.83 -7.31
N TYR A 109 -7.88 -30.62 -6.94
CA TYR A 109 -8.43 -30.34 -5.62
C TYR A 109 -9.74 -31.09 -5.37
N GLY A 110 -10.60 -31.22 -6.39
CA GLY A 110 -11.82 -32.02 -6.30
C GLY A 110 -11.56 -33.52 -6.08
N GLU A 111 -10.42 -34.04 -6.55
CA GLU A 111 -10.05 -35.46 -6.41
C GLU A 111 -9.27 -35.73 -5.11
N TYR A 112 -8.32 -34.86 -4.76
CA TYR A 112 -7.35 -35.09 -3.69
C TYR A 112 -7.51 -34.19 -2.46
N GLY A 113 -8.33 -33.14 -2.54
CA GLY A 113 -8.47 -32.10 -1.49
C GLY A 113 -7.12 -31.48 -1.14
N GLU A 114 -6.87 -31.27 0.15
CA GLU A 114 -5.61 -30.72 0.67
C GLU A 114 -4.37 -31.55 0.33
N LYS A 115 -4.51 -32.85 0.00
CA LYS A 115 -3.36 -33.66 -0.41
C LYS A 115 -2.81 -33.27 -1.77
N LEU A 116 -3.56 -32.48 -2.56
CA LEU A 116 -3.09 -31.94 -3.83
C LEU A 116 -1.72 -31.28 -3.70
N TRP A 117 -1.51 -30.53 -2.61
CA TRP A 117 -0.32 -29.70 -2.44
C TRP A 117 0.97 -30.51 -2.40
N ASP A 118 0.92 -31.76 -1.93
CA ASP A 118 2.08 -32.65 -1.85
C ASP A 118 2.61 -33.06 -3.24
N PHE A 119 1.77 -32.99 -4.26
CA PHE A 119 2.11 -33.34 -5.65
C PHE A 119 2.65 -32.16 -6.46
N LEU A 120 2.61 -30.94 -5.92
CA LEU A 120 3.08 -29.74 -6.60
C LEU A 120 4.53 -29.41 -6.21
N HIS A 121 5.24 -28.75 -7.12
CA HIS A 121 6.58 -28.21 -6.82
C HIS A 121 6.54 -27.19 -5.67
N GLN A 122 5.49 -26.36 -5.63
CA GLN A 122 5.21 -25.47 -4.51
C GLN A 122 4.04 -26.04 -3.70
N ARG A 123 4.36 -26.52 -2.49
CA ARG A 123 3.44 -27.22 -1.58
C ARG A 123 2.68 -26.29 -0.64
N ASP A 124 3.07 -25.03 -0.54
CA ASP A 124 2.35 -24.09 0.30
C ASP A 124 1.10 -23.54 -0.43
N SER A 125 -0.07 -23.92 0.09
CA SER A 125 -1.38 -23.47 -0.39
C SER A 125 -1.53 -21.96 -0.35
N ALA A 126 -0.99 -21.30 0.69
CA ALA A 126 -1.06 -19.84 0.82
C ALA A 126 -0.24 -19.12 -0.25
N SER A 127 0.94 -19.65 -0.60
CA SER A 127 1.78 -19.15 -1.70
C SER A 127 1.09 -19.31 -3.05
N GLN A 128 0.44 -20.44 -3.32
CA GLN A 128 -0.34 -20.66 -4.54
C GLN A 128 -1.50 -19.65 -4.63
N LEU A 129 -2.27 -19.51 -3.54
CA LEU A 129 -3.35 -18.54 -3.44
C LEU A 129 -2.84 -17.13 -3.71
N TRP A 130 -1.76 -16.70 -3.07
CA TRP A 130 -1.16 -15.38 -3.28
C TRP A 130 -0.90 -15.10 -4.76
N TYR A 131 -0.31 -16.06 -5.47
CA TYR A 131 0.02 -15.88 -6.89
C TYR A 131 -1.22 -15.74 -7.78
N TYR A 132 -2.13 -16.72 -7.75
CA TYR A 132 -3.32 -16.69 -8.60
C TYR A 132 -4.24 -15.49 -8.29
N LYS A 133 -4.37 -15.17 -6.99
CA LYS A 133 -5.14 -14.02 -6.52
C LYS A 133 -4.54 -12.70 -7.03
N THR A 134 -3.21 -12.55 -6.94
CA THR A 134 -2.52 -11.33 -7.42
C THR A 134 -2.68 -11.16 -8.94
N VAL A 135 -2.60 -12.23 -9.72
CA VAL A 135 -2.87 -12.16 -11.17
C VAL A 135 -4.29 -11.68 -11.44
N ALA A 136 -5.29 -12.23 -10.73
CA ALA A 136 -6.68 -11.81 -10.87
C ALA A 136 -6.84 -10.30 -10.63
N GLU A 137 -6.17 -9.76 -9.61
CA GLU A 137 -6.23 -8.33 -9.26
C GLU A 137 -5.58 -7.42 -10.30
N TYR A 138 -4.50 -7.86 -10.94
CA TYR A 138 -3.79 -7.07 -11.95
C TYR A 138 -4.54 -6.99 -13.28
N VAL A 139 -5.30 -8.03 -13.63
CA VAL A 139 -6.09 -8.06 -14.86
C VAL A 139 -7.55 -7.63 -14.68
N GLU A 140 -8.01 -7.50 -13.43
CA GLU A 140 -9.41 -7.24 -13.08
C GLU A 140 -10.01 -6.06 -13.83
N MET A 141 -9.36 -4.90 -13.80
CA MET A 141 -9.92 -3.66 -14.34
C MET A 141 -10.28 -3.77 -15.83
N ASP A 142 -9.45 -4.51 -16.58
CA ASP A 142 -9.60 -4.64 -18.02
C ASP A 142 -10.45 -5.87 -18.39
N LEU A 143 -10.42 -6.94 -17.58
CA LEU A 143 -10.98 -8.24 -17.96
C LEU A 143 -12.15 -8.72 -17.10
N ASN A 144 -12.57 -7.99 -16.06
CA ASN A 144 -13.66 -8.41 -15.16
C ASN A 144 -15.02 -8.67 -15.85
N LYS A 145 -15.23 -8.09 -17.03
CA LYS A 145 -16.44 -8.30 -17.82
C LYS A 145 -16.43 -9.62 -18.60
N THR A 146 -15.27 -10.23 -18.80
CA THR A 146 -15.13 -11.46 -19.59
C THR A 146 -15.66 -12.68 -18.84
N GLY A 147 -16.17 -13.67 -19.58
CA GLY A 147 -16.54 -14.97 -18.99
C GLY A 147 -15.35 -15.68 -18.38
N SER A 148 -14.18 -15.59 -19.02
CA SER A 148 -12.93 -16.18 -18.54
C SER A 148 -12.51 -15.65 -17.18
N TYR A 149 -12.62 -14.34 -16.94
CA TYR A 149 -12.28 -13.77 -15.63
C TYR A 149 -13.22 -14.27 -14.52
N LYS A 150 -14.52 -14.32 -14.81
CA LYS A 150 -15.52 -14.82 -13.86
C LYS A 150 -15.24 -16.28 -13.50
N GLU A 151 -14.99 -17.12 -14.51
CA GLU A 151 -14.62 -18.51 -14.27
C GLU A 151 -13.33 -18.60 -13.45
N TYR A 152 -12.31 -17.81 -13.77
CA TYR A 152 -11.05 -17.81 -13.05
C TYR A 152 -11.23 -17.53 -11.55
N VAL A 153 -12.00 -16.49 -11.23
CA VAL A 153 -12.36 -16.15 -9.84
C VAL A 153 -13.19 -17.25 -9.18
N ASP A 154 -14.15 -17.83 -9.88
CA ASP A 154 -14.96 -18.95 -9.36
C ASP A 154 -14.10 -20.17 -9.03
N ARG A 155 -13.08 -20.49 -9.85
CA ARG A 155 -12.12 -21.57 -9.56
C ARG A 155 -11.26 -21.23 -8.34
N ILE A 156 -10.80 -19.98 -8.20
CA ILE A 156 -10.04 -19.57 -7.02
C ILE A 156 -10.90 -19.72 -5.77
N ASN A 157 -12.15 -19.25 -5.79
CA ASN A 157 -13.08 -19.39 -4.67
C ASN A 157 -13.47 -20.85 -4.37
N TYR A 158 -13.50 -21.72 -5.37
CA TYR A 158 -13.76 -23.14 -5.17
C TYR A 158 -12.64 -23.82 -4.36
N ILE A 159 -11.38 -23.50 -4.67
CA ILE A 159 -10.21 -24.05 -3.96
C ILE A 159 -9.99 -23.34 -2.62
N TRP A 160 -10.17 -22.01 -2.59
CA TRP A 160 -9.99 -21.15 -1.43
C TRP A 160 -11.24 -20.31 -1.17
N PRO A 161 -12.23 -20.86 -0.43
CA PRO A 161 -13.49 -20.17 -0.16
C PRO A 161 -13.32 -18.79 0.49
N GLY A 162 -14.10 -17.82 0.02
CA GLY A 162 -14.10 -16.45 0.56
C GLY A 162 -12.93 -15.56 0.08
N THR A 163 -12.11 -16.04 -0.87
CA THR A 163 -10.99 -15.25 -1.42
C THR A 163 -11.46 -13.99 -2.13
N PHE A 164 -12.51 -14.12 -2.94
CA PHE A 164 -13.23 -13.04 -3.60
C PHE A 164 -14.69 -13.10 -3.17
N ASP A 165 -15.30 -11.93 -2.96
CA ASP A 165 -16.72 -11.87 -2.63
C ASP A 165 -17.56 -12.20 -3.87
N SER A 166 -18.08 -13.44 -3.94
CA SER A 166 -18.91 -13.96 -5.03
C SER A 166 -20.19 -13.15 -5.29
N SER A 167 -20.63 -12.35 -4.30
CA SER A 167 -21.78 -11.46 -4.43
C SER A 167 -21.40 -10.09 -5.02
N LYS A 168 -20.16 -9.62 -4.81
CA LYS A 168 -19.62 -8.38 -5.41
C LYS A 168 -18.99 -8.59 -6.78
N THR A 169 -18.37 -9.74 -7.04
CA THR A 169 -17.87 -10.12 -8.37
C THR A 169 -18.99 -10.38 -9.37
N LYS A 170 -20.23 -10.58 -8.88
CA LYS A 170 -21.40 -10.72 -9.75
C LYS A 170 -21.90 -9.42 -10.34
N TYR A 171 -21.90 -8.29 -9.62
CA TYR A 171 -22.38 -7.02 -10.17
C TYR A 171 -21.82 -5.82 -9.41
N ARG A 172 -20.90 -5.11 -10.05
CA ARG A 172 -20.96 -3.65 -10.20
C ARG A 172 -20.05 -3.31 -11.37
N GLU A 173 -20.63 -2.98 -12.53
CA GLU A 173 -19.95 -2.04 -13.40
C GLU A 173 -19.62 -0.84 -12.51
N TYR A 174 -18.34 -0.61 -12.20
CA TYR A 174 -17.96 0.61 -11.51
C TYR A 174 -18.54 1.74 -12.33
N ARG A 175 -19.16 2.71 -11.66
CA ARG A 175 -19.56 3.93 -12.35
C ARG A 175 -18.30 4.51 -12.98
N THR A 176 -18.23 4.49 -14.31
CA THR A 176 -17.15 5.10 -15.05
C THR A 176 -17.39 6.60 -15.08
N ILE A 177 -16.40 7.36 -14.67
CA ILE A 177 -16.43 8.82 -14.68
C ILE A 177 -15.20 9.36 -15.40
N SER A 178 -15.30 10.60 -15.89
CA SER A 178 -14.15 11.35 -16.38
C SER A 178 -13.79 12.44 -15.38
N VAL A 179 -12.51 12.74 -15.26
CA VAL A 179 -11.98 13.90 -14.52
C VAL A 179 -11.38 14.95 -15.47
N GLU A 180 -11.63 14.81 -16.77
CA GLU A 180 -11.22 15.78 -17.77
C GLU A 180 -11.93 17.12 -17.52
N GLY A 181 -11.16 18.20 -17.41
CA GLY A 181 -11.68 19.52 -17.05
C GLY A 181 -11.92 19.74 -15.56
N CYS A 182 -11.82 18.71 -14.70
CA CYS A 182 -11.94 18.87 -13.26
C CYS A 182 -10.72 19.57 -12.66
N GLN A 183 -10.94 20.41 -11.65
CA GLN A 183 -9.86 21.07 -10.91
C GLN A 183 -9.14 20.06 -10.01
N CYS A 184 -7.83 19.90 -10.20
CA CYS A 184 -6.98 19.15 -9.26
C CYS A 184 -6.79 19.98 -7.98
N ILE A 185 -7.28 19.48 -6.85
CA ILE A 185 -7.22 20.16 -5.54
C ILE A 185 -6.18 19.56 -4.59
N GLY A 186 -5.63 18.39 -4.92
CA GLY A 186 -4.54 17.78 -4.15
C GLY A 186 -3.77 16.72 -4.93
N LYS A 187 -2.50 16.55 -4.61
CA LYS A 187 -1.64 15.47 -5.14
C LYS A 187 -0.88 14.83 -3.98
N GLY A 188 -0.89 13.51 -3.93
CA GLY A 188 -0.19 12.73 -2.91
C GLY A 188 0.53 11.53 -3.51
N ALA A 189 1.18 10.74 -2.66
CA ALA A 189 1.98 9.59 -3.09
C ALA A 189 1.15 8.52 -3.83
N LYS A 190 -0.10 8.33 -3.42
CA LYS A 190 -1.03 7.32 -3.97
C LYS A 190 -1.90 7.81 -5.13
N GLY A 191 -1.89 9.10 -5.46
CA GLY A 191 -2.81 9.62 -6.47
C GLY A 191 -3.04 11.12 -6.42
N SER A 192 -4.14 11.55 -7.02
CA SER A 192 -4.54 12.96 -7.08
C SER A 192 -6.03 13.10 -6.78
N VAL A 193 -6.40 14.19 -6.11
CA VAL A 193 -7.77 14.49 -5.73
C VAL A 193 -8.29 15.60 -6.66
N TYR A 194 -9.44 15.35 -7.28
CA TYR A 194 -10.10 16.27 -8.19
C TYR A 194 -11.45 16.68 -7.62
N ARG A 195 -11.78 17.97 -7.74
CA ARG A 195 -13.15 18.44 -7.53
C ARG A 195 -13.99 17.99 -8.72
N TYR A 196 -14.91 17.08 -8.48
CA TYR A 196 -15.75 16.48 -9.51
C TYR A 196 -16.93 17.39 -9.84
N ASP A 197 -17.59 17.92 -8.81
CA ASP A 197 -18.63 18.94 -8.93
C ASP A 197 -18.66 19.84 -7.67
N ASP A 198 -19.80 20.49 -7.40
CA ASP A 198 -19.93 21.39 -6.25
C ASP A 198 -20.00 20.67 -4.90
N GLU A 199 -20.34 19.38 -4.88
CA GLU A 199 -20.56 18.58 -3.67
C GLU A 199 -19.60 17.40 -3.57
N LEU A 200 -18.93 17.01 -4.67
CA LEU A 200 -18.17 15.76 -4.75
C LEU A 200 -16.71 15.98 -5.15
N ILE A 201 -15.85 15.15 -4.57
CA ILE A 201 -14.45 15.00 -4.97
C ILE A 201 -14.15 13.54 -5.31
N VAL A 202 -13.19 13.33 -6.21
CA VAL A 202 -12.68 12.00 -6.52
C VAL A 202 -11.18 11.92 -6.26
N LYS A 203 -10.77 10.99 -5.39
CA LYS A 203 -9.37 10.56 -5.25
C LYS A 203 -9.08 9.55 -6.35
N VAL A 204 -8.35 9.95 -7.37
CA VAL A 204 -7.90 9.08 -8.48
C VAL A 204 -6.55 8.49 -8.10
N TYR A 205 -6.50 7.17 -7.96
CA TYR A 205 -5.30 6.45 -7.58
C TYR A 205 -4.32 6.36 -8.76
N ASN A 206 -3.02 6.27 -8.47
CA ASN A 206 -2.00 6.11 -9.50
C ASN A 206 -1.98 4.67 -10.05
N GLU A 207 -1.26 4.44 -11.15
CA GLU A 207 -1.22 3.15 -11.86
C GLU A 207 -0.63 2.00 -11.04
N LYS A 208 0.06 2.29 -9.94
CA LYS A 208 0.66 1.27 -9.06
C LYS A 208 -0.34 0.68 -8.08
N ASN A 209 -1.50 1.31 -7.89
CA ASN A 209 -2.54 0.88 -6.97
C ASN A 209 -3.49 -0.13 -7.63
N THR A 210 -3.61 -1.29 -7.00
CA THR A 210 -4.55 -2.35 -7.39
C THR A 210 -5.96 -2.08 -6.85
N TYR A 211 -6.95 -2.84 -7.32
CA TYR A 211 -8.30 -2.82 -6.74
C TYR A 211 -8.25 -3.06 -5.22
N LYS A 212 -7.45 -4.04 -4.78
CA LYS A 212 -7.31 -4.41 -3.37
C LYS A 212 -6.67 -3.32 -2.53
N ASP A 213 -5.71 -2.57 -3.07
CA ASP A 213 -5.14 -1.43 -2.36
C ASP A 213 -6.22 -0.38 -2.07
N VAL A 214 -7.06 -0.10 -3.07
CA VAL A 214 -8.17 0.86 -2.95
C VAL A 214 -9.28 0.32 -2.04
N GLU A 215 -9.68 -0.93 -2.23
CA GLU A 215 -10.70 -1.59 -1.40
C GLU A 215 -10.26 -1.64 0.07
N ARG A 216 -9.00 -1.99 0.33
CA ARG A 216 -8.43 -2.01 1.68
C ARG A 216 -8.44 -0.63 2.30
N GLU A 217 -8.01 0.41 1.58
CA GLU A 217 -8.02 1.78 2.08
C GLU A 217 -9.43 2.27 2.45
N ILE A 218 -10.41 1.99 1.58
CA ILE A 218 -11.82 2.30 1.84
C ILE A 218 -12.35 1.49 3.03
N ALA A 219 -12.00 0.21 3.13
CA ALA A 219 -12.45 -0.67 4.20
C ALA A 219 -11.88 -0.27 5.57
N LEU A 220 -10.60 0.12 5.64
CA LEU A 220 -9.97 0.65 6.86
C LEU A 220 -10.68 1.92 7.33
N THR A 221 -10.90 2.86 6.41
CA THR A 221 -11.56 4.15 6.71
C THR A 221 -13.00 3.95 7.17
N LYS A 222 -13.76 3.06 6.50
CA LYS A 222 -15.13 2.73 6.91
C LYS A 222 -15.19 2.04 8.25
N THR A 223 -14.26 1.12 8.53
CA THR A 223 -14.15 0.45 9.82
C THR A 223 -13.89 1.48 10.93
N ALA A 224 -12.93 2.39 10.73
CA ALA A 224 -12.65 3.47 11.69
C ALA A 224 -13.90 4.33 11.97
N PHE A 225 -14.65 4.69 10.93
CA PHE A 225 -15.91 5.43 11.08
C PHE A 225 -16.95 4.66 11.90
N VAL A 226 -17.15 3.36 11.65
CA VAL A 226 -18.07 2.50 12.41
C VAL A 226 -17.67 2.39 13.88
N MET A 227 -16.37 2.47 14.17
CA MET A 227 -15.83 2.51 15.53
C MET A 227 -15.97 3.88 16.22
N GLY A 228 -16.62 4.85 15.56
CA GLY A 228 -16.91 6.18 16.12
C GLY A 228 -15.78 7.19 15.93
N LEU A 229 -14.81 6.91 15.07
CA LEU A 229 -13.75 7.87 14.74
C LEU A 229 -14.23 8.87 13.66
N PRO A 230 -13.94 10.18 13.82
CA PRO A 230 -14.40 11.19 12.89
C PRO A 230 -13.53 11.23 11.63
N THR A 231 -13.84 10.36 10.66
CA THR A 231 -13.11 10.28 9.39
C THR A 231 -14.03 10.43 8.17
N ALA A 232 -13.50 10.99 7.09
CA ALA A 232 -14.20 11.10 5.82
C ALA A 232 -14.31 9.74 5.12
N ILE A 233 -15.53 9.30 4.81
CA ILE A 233 -15.78 8.02 4.12
C ILE A 233 -16.04 8.21 2.63
N SER A 234 -15.63 7.24 1.82
CA SER A 234 -15.98 7.21 0.40
C SER A 234 -17.34 6.55 0.16
N PHE A 235 -18.07 7.04 -0.83
CA PHE A 235 -19.30 6.41 -1.33
C PHE A 235 -19.02 5.07 -2.02
N GLY A 236 -17.80 4.88 -2.52
CA GLY A 236 -17.34 3.64 -3.13
C GLY A 236 -16.28 3.86 -4.20
N ILE A 237 -15.95 2.77 -4.87
CA ILE A 237 -14.96 2.72 -5.95
C ILE A 237 -15.63 3.11 -7.27
N VAL A 238 -14.96 3.96 -8.04
CA VAL A 238 -15.32 4.37 -9.41
C VAL A 238 -14.18 4.03 -10.37
N SER A 239 -14.48 3.94 -11.65
CA SER A 239 -13.46 3.80 -12.70
C SER A 239 -13.20 5.17 -13.33
N VAL A 240 -11.94 5.55 -13.49
CA VAL A 240 -11.49 6.80 -14.11
C VAL A 240 -10.52 6.48 -15.23
N GLY A 241 -11.05 6.24 -16.43
CA GLY A 241 -10.28 5.65 -17.53
C GLY A 241 -9.74 4.27 -17.13
N LYS A 242 -8.42 4.06 -17.27
CA LYS A 242 -7.72 2.85 -16.81
C LYS A 242 -7.18 2.99 -15.39
N ARG A 243 -7.88 3.67 -14.49
CA ARG A 243 -7.47 3.81 -13.08
C ARG A 243 -8.68 3.66 -12.17
N TYR A 244 -8.42 3.31 -10.93
CA TYR A 244 -9.43 3.32 -9.88
C TYR A 244 -9.54 4.71 -9.25
N GLY A 245 -10.74 5.08 -8.84
CA GLY A 245 -11.00 6.25 -8.02
C GLY A 245 -11.88 5.91 -6.82
N ALA A 246 -11.85 6.75 -5.81
CA ALA A 246 -12.80 6.74 -4.70
C ALA A 246 -13.53 8.08 -4.65
N MET A 247 -14.86 8.04 -4.61
CA MET A 247 -15.72 9.24 -4.58
C MET A 247 -16.04 9.62 -3.13
N PHE A 248 -15.90 10.90 -2.78
CA PHE A 248 -16.16 11.44 -1.44
C PHE A 248 -17.01 12.70 -1.55
N GLU A 249 -17.65 13.07 -0.44
CA GLU A 249 -18.21 14.40 -0.25
C GLU A 249 -17.08 15.44 -0.20
N LEU A 250 -17.31 16.60 -0.79
CA LEU A 250 -16.43 17.75 -0.67
C LEU A 250 -16.54 18.30 0.76
N ILE A 251 -15.43 18.26 1.48
CA ILE A 251 -15.32 18.90 2.79
C ILE A 251 -15.08 20.40 2.58
N ASP A 252 -16.13 21.21 2.72
CA ASP A 252 -16.02 22.67 2.71
C ASP A 252 -15.53 23.21 4.07
N ALA A 253 -14.30 22.86 4.41
CA ALA A 253 -13.63 23.33 5.63
C ALA A 253 -12.13 23.50 5.40
N LYS A 254 -11.46 24.12 6.39
CA LYS A 254 -10.02 24.33 6.38
C LYS A 254 -9.32 23.27 7.22
N THR A 255 -8.12 22.88 6.78
CA THR A 255 -7.27 22.01 7.60
C THR A 255 -6.76 22.75 8.84
N VAL A 256 -6.39 22.03 9.88
CA VAL A 256 -5.79 22.62 11.07
C VAL A 256 -4.50 23.36 10.71
N SER A 257 -3.71 22.87 9.74
CA SER A 257 -2.51 23.58 9.26
C SER A 257 -2.86 24.94 8.65
N GLU A 258 -3.86 25.01 7.77
CA GLU A 258 -4.31 26.26 7.16
C GLU A 258 -4.84 27.26 8.22
N LEU A 259 -5.50 26.75 9.25
CA LEU A 259 -6.02 27.57 10.35
C LEU A 259 -4.90 28.12 11.24
N ILE A 260 -3.89 27.31 11.57
CA ILE A 260 -2.70 27.74 12.31
C ILE A 260 -1.95 28.81 11.51
N ALA A 261 -1.73 28.59 10.20
CA ALA A 261 -1.03 29.53 9.34
C ALA A 261 -1.73 30.89 9.28
N LYS A 262 -3.06 30.91 9.24
CA LYS A 262 -3.86 32.15 9.20
C LYS A 262 -3.94 32.85 10.56
N ASN A 263 -4.07 32.10 11.64
CA ASN A 263 -4.30 32.63 12.99
C ASN A 263 -3.40 31.96 14.04
N PRO A 264 -2.08 32.24 14.06
CA PRO A 264 -1.15 31.62 15.01
C PRO A 264 -1.50 31.89 16.48
N GLY A 265 -2.26 32.96 16.78
CA GLY A 265 -2.69 33.27 18.15
C GLY A 265 -3.66 32.26 18.80
N GLN A 266 -4.22 31.31 18.03
CA GLN A 266 -5.07 30.23 18.55
C GLN A 266 -4.34 28.87 18.64
N LEU A 267 -3.00 28.88 18.63
CA LEU A 267 -2.18 27.66 18.60
C LEU A 267 -2.56 26.64 19.67
N ASP A 268 -2.71 27.08 20.92
CA ASP A 268 -3.05 26.20 22.05
C ASP A 268 -4.40 25.51 21.87
N ARG A 269 -5.37 26.23 21.30
CA ARG A 269 -6.69 25.64 20.96
C ARG A 269 -6.55 24.54 19.91
N TYR A 270 -5.79 24.79 18.85
CA TYR A 270 -5.57 23.80 17.79
C TYR A 270 -4.77 22.59 18.29
N ALA A 271 -3.76 22.82 19.13
CA ALA A 271 -3.02 21.75 19.79
C ALA A 271 -3.93 20.90 20.68
N GLY A 272 -4.87 21.53 21.40
CA GLY A 272 -5.86 20.84 22.21
C GLY A 272 -6.85 19.98 21.42
N ILE A 273 -7.32 20.47 20.28
CA ILE A 273 -8.16 19.71 19.35
C ILE A 273 -7.41 18.48 18.84
N MET A 274 -6.16 18.66 18.38
CA MET A 274 -5.32 17.57 17.89
C MET A 274 -5.00 16.55 19.00
N ALA A 275 -4.72 17.01 20.22
CA ALA A 275 -4.50 16.14 21.38
C ALA A 275 -5.76 15.37 21.77
N GLY A 276 -6.94 16.00 21.67
CA GLY A 276 -8.24 15.36 21.85
C GLY A 276 -8.47 14.24 20.84
N LEU A 277 -8.28 14.54 19.55
CA LEU A 277 -8.42 13.57 18.47
C LEU A 277 -7.43 12.40 18.64
N ALA A 278 -6.15 12.68 18.90
CA ALA A 278 -5.13 11.65 19.12
C ALA A 278 -5.53 10.71 20.27
N ARG A 279 -6.00 11.25 21.40
CA ARG A 279 -6.50 10.43 22.50
C ARG A 279 -7.72 9.59 22.10
N GLN A 280 -8.66 10.15 21.35
CA GLN A 280 -9.83 9.40 20.90
C GLN A 280 -9.39 8.18 20.07
N ILE A 281 -8.50 8.38 19.09
CA ILE A 281 -7.90 7.30 18.28
C ILE A 281 -7.21 6.27 19.19
N HIS A 282 -6.28 6.73 20.04
CA HIS A 282 -5.49 5.88 20.93
C HIS A 282 -6.27 5.21 22.08
N SER A 283 -7.52 5.60 22.31
CA SER A 283 -8.43 4.94 23.26
C SER A 283 -9.44 4.02 22.59
N THR A 284 -9.50 4.01 21.26
CA THR A 284 -10.48 3.21 20.51
C THR A 284 -9.98 1.76 20.45
N PRO A 285 -10.71 0.80 21.06
CA PRO A 285 -10.29 -0.60 21.07
C PRO A 285 -10.56 -1.25 19.70
N SER A 286 -9.62 -2.06 19.23
CA SER A 286 -9.79 -2.97 18.11
C SER A 286 -10.28 -4.32 18.62
N GLU A 287 -11.39 -4.81 18.09
CA GLU A 287 -11.89 -6.15 18.37
C GLU A 287 -11.11 -7.24 17.59
N ASP A 288 -11.25 -8.50 17.99
CA ASP A 288 -10.69 -9.65 17.26
C ASP A 288 -11.34 -9.75 15.86
N ASN A 289 -10.54 -9.99 14.81
CA ASN A 289 -10.93 -10.02 13.38
C ASN A 289 -11.07 -8.66 12.66
N VAL A 290 -10.56 -7.56 13.22
CA VAL A 290 -10.58 -6.25 12.55
C VAL A 290 -9.42 -6.12 11.54
N LEU A 291 -9.68 -5.42 10.43
CA LEU A 291 -8.79 -5.24 9.26
C LEU A 291 -7.46 -4.51 9.52
N PHE A 292 -7.25 -3.96 10.71
CA PHE A 292 -6.08 -3.11 10.99
C PHE A 292 -4.80 -3.95 11.12
N PRO A 293 -3.72 -3.60 10.41
CA PRO A 293 -2.42 -4.25 10.58
C PRO A 293 -1.84 -3.97 11.98
N ASP A 294 -0.85 -4.76 12.37
CA ASP A 294 -0.05 -4.54 13.57
C ASP A 294 0.94 -3.38 13.36
N ALA A 295 0.95 -2.40 14.25
CA ALA A 295 1.82 -1.23 14.17
C ALA A 295 3.30 -1.57 14.43
N SER A 296 3.59 -2.67 15.14
CA SER A 296 4.95 -3.14 15.37
C SER A 296 5.66 -3.50 14.05
N GLU A 297 4.93 -4.03 13.07
CA GLU A 297 5.46 -4.30 11.73
C GLU A 297 5.83 -3.00 11.00
N GLN A 298 5.08 -1.92 11.24
CA GLN A 298 5.42 -0.61 10.70
C GLN A 298 6.71 -0.06 11.34
N LEU A 299 6.87 -0.18 12.65
CA LEU A 299 8.09 0.22 13.36
C LEU A 299 9.31 -0.57 12.87
N LYS A 300 9.19 -1.91 12.77
CA LYS A 300 10.25 -2.78 12.22
C LYS A 300 10.62 -2.40 10.79
N SER A 301 9.63 -2.08 9.95
CA SER A 301 9.87 -1.60 8.58
C SER A 301 10.65 -0.28 8.54
N TRP A 302 10.41 0.64 9.48
CA TRP A 302 11.18 1.88 9.59
C TRP A 302 12.61 1.63 10.01
N ILE A 303 12.82 0.78 11.02
CA ILE A 303 14.13 0.39 11.52
C ILE A 303 14.94 -0.28 10.41
N HIS A 304 14.35 -1.27 9.75
CA HIS A 304 15.02 -1.98 8.66
C HIS A 304 15.46 -0.98 7.59
N ARG A 305 14.53 -0.17 7.06
CA ARG A 305 14.86 0.84 6.03
C ARG A 305 15.97 1.80 6.45
N ALA A 306 16.06 2.14 7.74
CA ALA A 306 17.11 3.02 8.24
C ALA A 306 18.48 2.34 8.28
N PHE A 307 18.56 1.03 8.52
CA PHE A 307 19.80 0.30 8.84
C PHE A 307 20.10 -0.94 7.97
N THR A 308 19.35 -1.20 6.89
CA THR A 308 19.58 -2.35 5.99
C THR A 308 21.04 -2.48 5.51
N ASP A 309 21.72 -1.35 5.29
CA ASP A 309 23.07 -1.31 4.70
C ASP A 309 24.21 -1.06 5.72
N GLY A 310 23.93 -1.11 7.04
CA GLY A 310 24.96 -0.89 8.07
C GLY A 310 24.40 -0.75 9.50
N GLU A 311 25.25 -0.94 10.52
CA GLU A 311 24.87 -0.88 11.96
C GLU A 311 23.89 -1.99 12.40
N GLN A 312 24.11 -3.24 11.95
CA GLN A 312 23.24 -4.40 12.27
C GLN A 312 23.00 -4.59 13.77
N GLU A 313 24.00 -4.32 14.61
CA GLU A 313 23.84 -4.42 16.07
C GLU A 313 22.86 -3.38 16.63
N LEU A 314 22.84 -2.18 16.06
CA LEU A 314 21.87 -1.14 16.41
C LEU A 314 20.47 -1.52 15.91
N GLU A 315 20.36 -2.01 14.66
CA GLU A 315 19.10 -2.50 14.10
C GLU A 315 18.44 -3.57 15.00
N GLN A 316 19.20 -4.59 15.40
CA GLN A 316 18.70 -5.66 16.27
C GLN A 316 18.29 -5.17 17.66
N ARG A 317 19.00 -4.18 18.21
CA ARG A 317 18.62 -3.55 19.49
C ARG A 317 17.32 -2.78 19.37
N LEU A 318 17.15 -1.99 18.31
CA LEU A 318 15.93 -1.24 18.04
C LEU A 318 14.72 -2.17 17.82
N ILE A 319 14.91 -3.29 17.11
CA ILE A 319 13.84 -4.30 16.95
C ILE A 319 13.41 -4.84 18.31
N LYS A 320 14.36 -5.25 19.17
CA LYS A 320 14.04 -5.71 20.54
C LYS A 320 13.32 -4.65 21.37
N MET A 321 13.65 -3.37 21.18
CA MET A 321 12.93 -2.27 21.85
C MET A 321 11.47 -2.18 21.38
N THR A 322 11.19 -2.40 20.09
CA THR A 322 9.81 -2.43 19.58
C THR A 322 9.02 -3.62 20.12
N GLU A 323 9.67 -4.77 20.28
CA GLU A 323 9.05 -5.98 20.87
C GLU A 323 8.76 -5.84 22.37
N ALA A 324 9.50 -4.95 23.05
CA ALA A 324 9.30 -4.64 24.46
C ALA A 324 8.25 -3.56 24.72
N LEU A 325 7.65 -2.97 23.68
CA LEU A 325 6.54 -2.04 23.84
C LEU A 325 5.34 -2.76 24.48
N PRO A 326 4.56 -2.08 25.33
CA PRO A 326 3.36 -2.67 25.91
C PRO A 326 2.43 -3.20 24.82
N PRO A 327 1.84 -4.41 25.00
CA PRO A 327 0.81 -4.87 24.09
C PRO A 327 -0.35 -3.88 24.11
N SER A 328 -0.78 -3.44 22.94
CA SER A 328 -1.89 -2.52 22.76
C SER A 328 -2.93 -3.17 21.87
N ASN A 329 -4.19 -3.06 22.26
CA ASN A 329 -5.34 -3.41 21.42
C ASN A 329 -6.04 -2.17 20.90
N THR A 330 -5.39 -1.00 20.93
CA THR A 330 -5.97 0.28 20.51
C THR A 330 -5.39 0.77 19.20
N LEU A 331 -6.12 1.67 18.55
CA LEU A 331 -5.77 2.17 17.23
C LEU A 331 -4.72 3.28 17.29
N VAL A 332 -3.92 3.36 16.24
CA VAL A 332 -3.07 4.51 15.88
C VAL A 332 -3.35 4.88 14.42
N HIS A 333 -3.18 6.16 14.07
CA HIS A 333 -3.41 6.66 12.72
C HIS A 333 -2.30 6.30 11.73
N GLY A 334 -1.05 6.37 12.15
CA GLY A 334 0.15 6.15 11.34
C GLY A 334 0.62 7.34 10.49
N ASP A 335 -0.18 8.41 10.39
CA ASP A 335 0.13 9.64 9.64
C ASP A 335 -0.61 10.87 10.18
N LEU A 336 -0.77 10.94 11.51
CA LEU A 336 -1.48 12.03 12.15
C LEU A 336 -0.66 13.33 12.06
N HIS A 337 -1.19 14.33 11.35
CA HIS A 337 -0.67 15.70 11.36
C HIS A 337 -1.77 16.71 11.01
N THR A 338 -1.50 18.00 11.22
CA THR A 338 -2.48 19.09 11.10
C THR A 338 -2.98 19.31 9.67
N GLY A 339 -2.26 18.78 8.68
CA GLY A 339 -2.62 18.86 7.27
C GLY A 339 -3.65 17.80 6.85
N ASN A 340 -3.77 16.72 7.63
CA ASN A 340 -4.72 15.63 7.41
C ASN A 340 -5.98 15.76 8.28
N VAL A 341 -6.16 16.86 9.00
CA VAL A 341 -7.32 17.09 9.88
C VAL A 341 -8.02 18.37 9.46
N PHE A 342 -9.29 18.25 9.07
CA PHE A 342 -10.20 19.35 8.81
C PHE A 342 -10.96 19.74 10.06
N LEU A 343 -11.33 21.01 10.18
CA LEU A 343 -12.14 21.51 11.29
C LEU A 343 -13.53 21.95 10.79
N LEU A 344 -14.55 21.10 10.99
CA LEU A 344 -15.93 21.39 10.61
C LEU A 344 -16.69 21.85 11.85
N ASN A 345 -17.16 23.10 11.86
CA ASN A 345 -17.91 23.67 12.99
C ASN A 345 -17.21 23.52 14.36
N GLY A 346 -15.88 23.44 14.38
CA GLY A 346 -15.08 23.25 15.59
C GLY A 346 -14.74 21.79 15.93
N GLU A 347 -15.33 20.82 15.23
CA GLU A 347 -15.06 19.40 15.40
C GLU A 347 -13.99 18.91 14.41
N PRO A 348 -13.03 18.07 14.85
CA PRO A 348 -12.01 17.53 13.96
C PRO A 348 -12.56 16.39 13.10
N LEU A 349 -12.22 16.40 11.81
CA LEU A 349 -12.47 15.31 10.87
C LEU A 349 -11.16 14.97 10.15
N PHE A 350 -10.63 13.76 10.33
CA PHE A 350 -9.37 13.36 9.68
C PHE A 350 -9.59 12.62 8.36
N ILE A 351 -8.59 12.72 7.48
CA ILE A 351 -8.52 12.04 6.20
C ILE A 351 -7.25 11.16 6.11
N ASP A 352 -7.17 10.34 5.07
CA ASP A 352 -6.01 9.48 4.77
C ASP A 352 -5.69 8.45 5.88
N ALA A 353 -6.70 7.66 6.23
CA ALA A 353 -6.64 6.59 7.24
C ALA A 353 -6.00 5.29 6.72
N ASP A 354 -5.23 5.33 5.63
CA ASP A 354 -4.71 4.16 4.93
C ASP A 354 -3.57 3.44 5.70
N ARG A 355 -2.98 4.12 6.68
CA ARG A 355 -1.90 3.63 7.55
C ARG A 355 -2.36 3.28 8.96
N MET A 356 -3.66 3.36 9.24
CA MET A 356 -4.19 3.00 10.55
C MET A 356 -3.80 1.57 10.91
N SER A 357 -3.43 1.36 12.17
CA SER A 357 -2.95 0.08 12.68
C SER A 357 -3.33 -0.08 14.16
N VAL A 358 -3.25 -1.31 14.68
CA VAL A 358 -3.37 -1.59 16.11
C VAL A 358 -1.98 -1.53 16.74
N GLY A 359 -1.78 -0.72 17.77
CA GLY A 359 -0.48 -0.67 18.45
C GLY A 359 -0.29 0.49 19.41
N ASP A 360 0.98 0.73 19.77
CA ASP A 360 1.36 1.73 20.76
C ASP A 360 1.27 3.16 20.20
N PRO A 361 0.69 4.14 20.94
CA PRO A 361 0.62 5.55 20.58
C PRO A 361 1.93 6.21 20.12
N ILE A 362 3.09 5.64 20.47
CA ILE A 362 4.40 6.11 20.05
C ILE A 362 4.52 6.28 18.53
N VAL A 363 3.76 5.51 17.75
CA VAL A 363 3.70 5.60 16.29
C VAL A 363 3.24 6.99 15.83
N ASP A 364 2.15 7.49 16.40
CA ASP A 364 1.61 8.81 16.05
C ASP A 364 2.39 9.93 16.73
N ILE A 365 2.78 9.77 18.01
CA ILE A 365 3.52 10.82 18.72
C ILE A 365 4.91 11.03 18.10
N SER A 366 5.58 9.97 17.65
CA SER A 366 6.83 10.09 16.87
C SER A 366 6.61 10.72 15.49
N GLY A 367 5.46 10.48 14.86
CA GLY A 367 5.04 11.20 13.65
C GLY A 367 4.90 12.70 13.90
N MET A 368 4.19 13.09 14.96
CA MET A 368 4.06 14.49 15.36
C MET A 368 5.45 15.10 15.62
N TYR A 369 6.33 14.43 16.36
CA TYR A 369 7.69 14.94 16.59
C TYR A 369 8.48 15.09 15.27
N LEU A 370 8.37 14.12 14.35
CA LEU A 370 9.01 14.19 13.05
C LEU A 370 8.61 15.45 12.28
N PHE A 371 7.30 15.69 12.20
CA PHE A 371 6.73 16.75 11.37
C PHE A 371 6.92 18.17 11.92
N TYR A 372 6.96 18.33 13.25
CA TYR A 372 7.01 19.66 13.88
C TYR A 372 8.37 19.99 14.50
N VAL A 373 9.27 19.01 14.67
CA VAL A 373 10.57 19.20 15.31
C VAL A 373 11.71 18.62 14.47
N ALA A 374 11.70 17.32 14.19
CA ALA A 374 12.87 16.65 13.62
C ALA A 374 13.24 17.13 12.20
N TYR A 375 12.25 17.48 11.38
CA TYR A 375 12.50 18.03 10.05
C TYR A 375 13.37 19.30 10.06
N ALA A 376 13.19 20.17 11.05
CA ALA A 376 13.98 21.40 11.16
C ALA A 376 15.46 21.15 11.50
N GLU A 377 15.81 19.95 11.99
CA GLU A 377 17.20 19.61 12.30
C GLU A 377 18.03 19.33 11.04
N VAL A 378 17.38 18.95 9.94
CA VAL A 378 18.02 18.65 8.64
C VAL A 378 17.83 19.80 7.67
N ASP A 379 16.60 20.31 7.58
CA ASP A 379 16.26 21.46 6.75
C ASP A 379 14.97 22.14 7.26
N PRO A 380 15.06 23.33 7.87
CA PRO A 380 13.91 24.13 8.30
C PRO A 380 12.81 24.28 7.24
N LYS A 381 13.17 24.34 5.96
CA LYS A 381 12.20 24.49 4.86
C LYS A 381 11.25 23.32 4.74
N LEU A 382 11.65 22.11 5.18
CA LEU A 382 10.77 20.94 5.15
C LEU A 382 9.51 21.17 5.99
N ILE A 383 9.62 21.85 7.13
CA ILE A 383 8.45 22.19 7.96
C ILE A 383 7.65 23.30 7.28
N GLU A 384 8.32 24.36 6.81
CA GLU A 384 7.63 25.52 6.24
C GLU A 384 6.85 25.16 4.97
N ASP A 385 7.45 24.37 4.08
CA ASP A 385 6.83 23.90 2.83
C ASP A 385 5.70 22.90 3.09
N PHE A 386 5.84 22.05 4.11
CA PHE A 386 4.86 21.00 4.42
C PHE A 386 3.68 21.50 5.26
N MET A 387 3.94 22.34 6.27
CA MET A 387 2.94 22.81 7.23
C MET A 387 2.36 24.19 6.89
N GLY A 388 3.08 25.00 6.11
CA GLY A 388 2.67 26.36 5.76
C GLY A 388 2.86 27.38 6.89
N PHE A 389 3.67 27.07 7.92
CA PHE A 389 4.01 28.00 9.01
C PHE A 389 5.44 27.78 9.53
N SER A 390 5.93 28.75 10.31
CA SER A 390 7.33 28.81 10.75
C SER A 390 7.73 27.64 11.66
N VAL A 391 9.04 27.31 11.67
CA VAL A 391 9.62 26.33 12.61
C VAL A 391 9.33 26.69 14.07
N GLN A 392 9.31 27.98 14.41
CA GLN A 392 8.98 28.43 15.77
C GLN A 392 7.53 28.06 16.13
N THR A 393 6.59 28.33 15.22
CA THR A 393 5.17 27.98 15.39
C THR A 393 4.99 26.47 15.48
N ALA A 394 5.70 25.70 14.65
CA ALA A 394 5.68 24.23 14.69
C ALA A 394 6.15 23.67 16.04
N LYS A 395 7.28 24.18 16.56
CA LYS A 395 7.79 23.77 17.87
C LYS A 395 6.81 24.13 18.98
N GLN A 396 6.29 25.36 19.00
CA GLN A 396 5.29 25.79 19.99
C GLN A 396 4.03 24.92 19.93
N PHE A 397 3.59 24.55 18.74
CA PHE A 397 2.45 23.67 18.54
C PHE A 397 2.72 22.28 19.14
N PHE A 398 3.88 21.69 18.85
CA PHE A 398 4.24 20.37 19.39
C PHE A 398 4.36 20.39 20.92
N ASP A 399 5.01 21.41 21.49
CA ASP A 399 5.17 21.58 22.94
C ASP A 399 3.80 21.69 23.63
N SER A 400 2.86 22.44 23.04
CA SER A 400 1.48 22.54 23.54
C SER A 400 0.70 21.23 23.36
N PHE A 401 0.85 20.58 22.20
CA PHE A 401 0.19 19.31 21.89
C PHE A 401 0.58 18.21 22.87
N ILE A 402 1.88 18.02 23.15
CA ILE A 402 2.34 16.91 23.99
C ILE A 402 1.88 17.07 25.44
N ARG A 403 1.92 18.29 25.99
CA ARG A 403 1.38 18.62 27.33
C ARG A 403 -0.10 18.30 27.41
N GLN A 404 -0.86 18.79 26.42
CA GLN A 404 -2.29 18.57 26.38
C GLN A 404 -2.64 17.11 26.15
N TYR A 405 -1.87 16.37 25.33
CA TYR A 405 -2.04 14.94 25.06
C TYR A 405 -1.87 14.12 26.33
N LEU A 406 -0.75 14.30 27.04
CA LEU A 406 -0.41 13.61 28.29
C LEU A 406 -1.26 14.09 29.48
N LYS A 407 -1.85 15.28 29.40
CA LYS A 407 -2.58 15.94 30.49
C LYS A 407 -1.70 16.13 31.74
N THR A 408 -0.45 16.53 31.53
CA THR A 408 0.55 16.72 32.57
C THR A 408 1.37 17.99 32.28
N ASP A 409 1.79 18.66 33.36
CA ASP A 409 2.77 19.75 33.32
C ASP A 409 4.13 19.30 33.90
N ASP A 410 4.27 18.01 34.24
CA ASP A 410 5.55 17.45 34.70
C ASP A 410 6.56 17.37 33.55
N GLU A 411 7.56 18.25 33.61
CA GLU A 411 8.66 18.29 32.65
C GLU A 411 9.42 16.97 32.55
N ALA A 412 9.55 16.19 33.64
CA ALA A 412 10.26 14.91 33.59
C ALA A 412 9.50 13.90 32.72
N GLU A 413 8.17 13.84 32.89
CA GLU A 413 7.27 12.98 32.13
C GLU A 413 7.23 13.38 30.65
N ILE A 414 7.06 14.68 30.38
CA ILE A 414 7.05 15.24 29.01
C ILE A 414 8.39 14.93 28.32
N ASN A 415 9.51 15.21 28.97
CA ASN A 415 10.83 14.96 28.38
C ASN A 415 11.10 13.47 28.16
N ALA A 416 10.55 12.57 29.00
CA ALA A 416 10.63 11.14 28.75
C ALA A 416 9.83 10.73 27.49
N ALA A 417 8.60 11.24 27.33
CA ALA A 417 7.78 10.97 26.15
C ALA A 417 8.41 11.54 24.85
N VAL A 418 8.91 12.77 24.91
CA VAL A 418 9.59 13.43 23.79
C VAL A 418 10.84 12.67 23.37
N ARG A 419 11.67 12.20 24.31
CA ARG A 419 12.86 11.39 24.01
C ARG A 419 12.52 10.10 23.27
N LYS A 420 11.51 9.36 23.76
CA LYS A 420 11.03 8.13 23.08
C LYS A 420 10.51 8.43 21.67
N SER A 421 9.77 9.53 21.52
CA SER A 421 9.19 9.96 20.23
C SER A 421 10.27 10.37 19.24
N ALA A 422 11.29 11.10 19.72
CA ALA A 422 12.43 11.53 18.92
C ALA A 422 13.22 10.34 18.35
N LEU A 423 13.41 9.27 19.14
CA LEU A 423 14.08 8.04 18.68
C LEU A 423 13.44 7.51 17.38
N PHE A 424 12.14 7.24 17.39
CA PHE A 424 11.43 6.72 16.22
C PHE A 424 11.29 7.75 15.09
N ALA A 425 11.20 9.04 15.42
CA ALA A 425 11.22 10.10 14.42
C ALA A 425 12.55 10.14 13.64
N TYR A 426 13.68 10.04 14.32
CA TYR A 426 15.00 10.02 13.66
C TYR A 426 15.18 8.77 12.78
N ILE A 427 14.71 7.61 13.24
CA ILE A 427 14.71 6.37 12.44
C ILE A 427 13.90 6.58 11.15
N ARG A 428 12.69 7.14 11.26
CA ARG A 428 11.86 7.48 10.07
C ARG A 428 12.57 8.46 9.15
N LEU A 429 13.22 9.49 9.68
CA LEU A 429 13.92 10.52 8.92
C LEU A 429 15.11 9.95 8.14
N ILE A 430 15.95 9.12 8.79
CA ILE A 430 17.04 8.39 8.10
C ILE A 430 16.47 7.55 6.96
N GLY A 431 15.42 6.78 7.23
CA GLY A 431 14.75 5.96 6.23
C GLY A 431 14.14 6.77 5.07
N GLN A 432 13.74 8.04 5.29
CA GLN A 432 13.29 8.94 4.23
C GLN A 432 14.45 9.47 3.39
N ILE A 433 15.56 9.87 4.03
CA ILE A 433 16.77 10.35 3.33
C ILE A 433 17.33 9.24 2.43
N LYS A 434 17.40 8.00 2.93
CA LYS A 434 17.88 6.81 2.19
C LYS A 434 17.00 6.40 1.00
N LYS A 435 15.79 6.96 0.84
CA LYS A 435 14.98 6.73 -0.37
C LYS A 435 15.52 7.46 -1.60
N LYS A 436 16.42 8.43 -1.43
CA LYS A 436 17.02 9.16 -2.55
C LYS A 436 17.89 8.20 -3.36
N PRO A 437 17.79 8.20 -4.71
CA PRO A 437 18.61 7.33 -5.56
C PRO A 437 20.11 7.56 -5.38
N VAL A 438 20.51 8.79 -5.10
CA VAL A 438 21.90 9.20 -4.85
C VAL A 438 21.91 10.11 -3.61
N LEU A 439 22.76 9.75 -2.63
CA LEU A 439 22.93 10.53 -1.41
C LEU A 439 24.03 11.59 -1.59
N SER A 440 23.68 12.85 -1.34
CA SER A 440 24.65 13.94 -1.28
C SER A 440 25.54 13.85 -0.03
N ASP A 441 26.61 14.62 0.03
CA ASP A 441 27.46 14.66 1.23
C ASP A 441 26.72 15.27 2.43
N LYS A 442 25.79 16.19 2.18
CA LYS A 442 24.85 16.69 3.20
C LYS A 442 23.99 15.54 3.73
N ASP A 443 23.39 14.74 2.85
CA ASP A 443 22.54 13.60 3.26
C ASP A 443 23.30 12.59 4.14
N LYS A 444 24.56 12.30 3.79
CA LYS A 444 25.41 11.40 4.59
C LYS A 444 25.73 12.01 5.97
N ALA A 445 26.03 13.30 6.03
CA ALA A 445 26.27 14.01 7.28
C ALA A 445 25.02 14.04 8.18
N ASP A 446 23.85 14.28 7.59
CA ASP A 446 22.57 14.27 8.29
C ASP A 446 22.27 12.87 8.85
N ILE A 447 22.47 11.80 8.06
CA ILE A 447 22.32 10.41 8.52
C ILE A 447 23.25 10.12 9.69
N ALA A 448 24.52 10.52 9.62
CA ALA A 448 25.49 10.30 10.70
C ALA A 448 25.07 11.04 11.98
N MET A 449 24.69 12.31 11.87
CA MET A 449 24.20 13.11 13.01
C MET A 449 22.98 12.46 13.67
N LEU A 450 21.98 12.05 12.87
CA LEU A 450 20.76 11.42 13.38
C LEU A 450 21.05 10.06 14.02
N THR A 451 21.98 9.28 13.46
CA THR A 451 22.41 7.99 14.03
C THR A 451 23.07 8.18 15.40
N GLU A 452 23.91 9.19 15.57
CA GLU A 452 24.50 9.51 16.88
C GLU A 452 23.44 9.97 17.90
N LYS A 453 22.41 10.72 17.47
CA LYS A 453 21.28 11.05 18.35
C LYS A 453 20.49 9.82 18.79
N ILE A 454 20.29 8.85 17.89
CA ILE A 454 19.66 7.56 18.22
C ILE A 454 20.48 6.84 19.28
N LYS A 455 21.80 6.68 19.08
CA LYS A 455 22.72 6.04 20.05
C LYS A 455 22.73 6.77 21.40
N GLY A 456 22.69 8.11 21.39
CA GLY A 456 22.64 8.92 22.62
C GLY A 456 21.31 8.81 23.36
N ALA A 457 20.19 8.66 22.64
CA ALA A 457 18.87 8.43 23.23
C ALA A 457 18.73 7.02 23.83
N GLU A 458 19.48 6.03 23.32
CA GLU A 458 19.54 4.68 23.90
C GLU A 458 20.37 4.60 25.20
N ALA A 459 21.37 5.47 25.37
CA ALA A 459 22.37 5.38 26.42
C ALA A 459 21.85 5.63 27.85
N PHE A 460 20.59 6.06 28.01
CA PHE A 460 19.95 6.32 29.30
C PHE A 460 18.78 5.34 29.51
N ARG A 461 19.12 4.12 29.92
CA ARG A 461 18.18 3.18 30.55
C ARG A 461 18.05 3.46 32.04
#